data_AF-A0AAE1B6Y1-F1
#
_entry.id   AF-A0AAE1B6Y1-F1
#
_cell.length_a   1.000
_cell.length_b   1.000
_cell.length_c   1.000
_cell.angle_alpha   90.00
_cell.angle_beta   90.00
_cell.angle_gamma   90.00
#
_symmetry.space_group_name_H-M   'P 1'
#
loop_
_entity.id
_entity.type
_entity.pdbx_description
1 polymer ?
#
loop_
_entity_poly.entity_id
_entity_poly.type
_entity_poly.pdbx_seq_one_letter_code
_entity_poly.pdbx_strand_id
1 'polypeptide(L)'
;MLERLDVLMAWCRMEFKPKKSRSLSVRKGKIDVMTIFTVANQHIPTVCQEPFKSLERWYDSSIKDTKRGLETVELAIEGLLAINRCGLQVVKTVQPTIKTGKKWKVVKAVDDAKECLKIKEVIGQTQFDHKGIGSSTEKWWSKAEGKEKRDMVINENSSMKSPEGFRKQSRTSTETMD
;
A
#
# COMPACT_ATOMS: atom_id res chain seq x y z
N MET A 1 1.08 -6.01 -39.93
CA MET A 1 1.95 -5.41 -38.87
C MET A 1 2.45 -6.41 -37.82
N LEU A 2 1.89 -7.63 -37.69
CA LEU A 2 2.45 -8.69 -36.82
C LEU A 2 2.89 -9.96 -37.56
N GLU A 3 3.08 -9.90 -38.88
CA GLU A 3 3.51 -11.06 -39.70
C GLU A 3 4.83 -11.68 -39.20
N ARG A 4 5.75 -10.85 -38.69
CA ARG A 4 7.01 -11.34 -38.11
C ARG A 4 6.80 -12.18 -36.84
N LEU A 5 5.75 -11.90 -36.07
CA LEU A 5 5.42 -12.70 -34.88
C LEU A 5 5.00 -14.12 -35.29
N ASP A 6 4.19 -14.26 -36.33
CA ASP A 6 3.76 -15.56 -36.86
C ASP A 6 4.97 -16.41 -37.29
N VAL A 7 5.93 -15.80 -37.97
CA VAL A 7 7.18 -16.47 -38.38
C VAL A 7 7.98 -16.94 -37.16
N LEU A 8 8.14 -16.09 -36.15
CA LEU A 8 8.88 -16.43 -34.93
C LEU A 8 8.20 -17.54 -34.13
N MET A 9 6.87 -17.48 -34.01
CA MET A 9 6.09 -18.51 -33.33
C MET A 9 6.21 -19.85 -34.07
N ALA A 10 6.15 -19.84 -35.40
CA ALA A 10 6.36 -21.03 -36.22
C ALA A 10 7.76 -21.63 -36.02
N TRP A 11 8.82 -20.80 -35.92
CA TRP A 11 10.18 -21.28 -35.63
C TRP A 11 10.29 -21.96 -34.27
N CYS A 12 9.60 -21.43 -33.26
CA CYS A 12 9.51 -22.03 -31.93
C CYS A 12 8.55 -23.24 -31.87
N ARG A 13 7.94 -23.65 -33.00
CA ARG A 13 6.86 -24.67 -33.06
C ARG A 13 5.68 -24.34 -32.14
N MET A 14 5.39 -23.05 -31.98
CA MET A 14 4.27 -22.53 -31.20
C MET A 14 3.23 -21.87 -32.11
N GLU A 15 2.01 -21.74 -31.61
CA GLU A 15 0.92 -21.06 -32.32
C GLU A 15 0.37 -19.94 -31.43
N PHE A 16 0.36 -18.71 -31.95
CA PHE A 16 -0.28 -17.60 -31.26
C PHE A 16 -1.81 -17.77 -31.33
N LYS A 17 -2.52 -17.47 -30.25
CA LYS A 17 -4.00 -17.59 -30.19
C LYS A 17 -4.63 -16.21 -30.08
N PRO A 18 -5.03 -15.58 -31.21
CA PRO A 18 -5.55 -14.21 -31.23
C PRO A 18 -6.74 -14.00 -30.30
N LYS A 19 -7.67 -14.96 -30.23
CA LYS A 19 -8.85 -14.92 -29.34
C LYS A 19 -8.51 -14.90 -27.83
N LYS A 20 -7.33 -15.39 -27.43
CA LYS A 20 -6.88 -15.37 -26.03
C LYS A 20 -6.09 -14.10 -25.69
N SER A 21 -5.63 -13.36 -26.70
CA SER A 21 -4.82 -12.16 -26.54
C SER A 21 -5.68 -10.91 -26.67
N ARG A 22 -5.34 -9.83 -25.95
CA ARG A 22 -6.03 -8.54 -26.03
C ARG A 22 -5.02 -7.45 -26.40
N SER A 23 -5.35 -6.65 -27.41
CA SER A 23 -4.49 -5.55 -27.86
C SER A 23 -4.88 -4.21 -27.26
N LEU A 24 -3.88 -3.36 -27.03
CA LEU A 24 -4.08 -1.95 -26.70
C LEU A 24 -3.03 -1.10 -27.39
N SER A 25 -3.46 -0.15 -28.21
CA SER A 25 -2.59 0.82 -28.86
C SER A 25 -2.64 2.15 -28.14
N VAL A 26 -1.49 2.76 -27.92
CA VAL A 26 -1.37 4.09 -27.31
C VAL A 26 -0.60 4.99 -28.26
N ARG A 27 -1.22 6.10 -28.68
CA ARG A 27 -0.58 7.14 -29.51
C ARG A 27 -0.69 8.48 -28.80
N LYS A 28 0.45 9.15 -28.57
CA LYS A 28 0.53 10.45 -27.89
C LYS A 28 -0.20 10.48 -26.53
N GLY A 29 -0.02 9.42 -25.74
CA GLY A 29 -0.64 9.29 -24.40
C GLY A 29 -2.15 9.04 -24.41
N LYS A 30 -2.78 8.91 -25.58
CA LYS A 30 -4.19 8.56 -25.72
C LYS A 30 -4.32 7.14 -26.27
N ILE A 31 -5.32 6.43 -25.78
CA ILE A 31 -5.68 5.13 -26.32
C ILE A 31 -6.19 5.34 -27.73
N ASP A 32 -5.59 4.61 -28.66
CA ASP A 32 -5.95 4.65 -30.06
C ASP A 32 -6.76 3.40 -30.41
N VAL A 33 -8.05 3.60 -30.63
CA VAL A 33 -9.02 2.53 -30.91
C VAL A 33 -9.03 2.15 -32.40
N MET A 34 -8.43 2.97 -33.27
CA MET A 34 -8.44 2.70 -34.72
C MET A 34 -7.41 1.66 -35.14
N THR A 35 -6.33 1.50 -34.37
CA THR A 35 -5.30 0.51 -34.68
C THR A 35 -5.78 -0.88 -34.28
N ILE A 36 -5.98 -1.70 -35.30
CA ILE A 36 -6.39 -3.09 -35.19
C ILE A 36 -5.20 -3.99 -35.51
N PHE A 37 -4.97 -5.02 -34.69
CA PHE A 37 -3.92 -6.00 -34.92
C PHE A 37 -4.48 -7.31 -35.44
N THR A 38 -3.82 -7.86 -36.46
CA THR A 38 -4.13 -9.15 -37.05
C THR A 38 -2.92 -10.07 -36.97
N VAL A 39 -3.16 -11.34 -36.61
CA VAL A 39 -2.16 -12.42 -36.51
C VAL A 39 -2.80 -13.67 -37.10
N ALA A 40 -2.08 -14.39 -37.97
CA ALA A 40 -2.60 -15.55 -38.70
C ALA A 40 -3.98 -15.30 -39.36
N ASN A 41 -4.15 -14.14 -40.01
CA ASN A 41 -5.40 -13.67 -40.62
C ASN A 41 -6.61 -13.55 -39.68
N GLN A 42 -6.40 -13.59 -38.36
CA GLN A 42 -7.44 -13.36 -37.36
C GLN A 42 -7.22 -12.04 -36.63
N HIS A 43 -8.32 -11.38 -36.30
CA HIS A 43 -8.35 -10.15 -35.51
C HIS A 43 -8.07 -10.42 -34.03
N ILE A 44 -7.20 -9.63 -33.41
CA ILE A 44 -7.00 -9.65 -31.95
C ILE A 44 -8.01 -8.69 -31.29
N PRO A 45 -8.87 -9.16 -30.36
CA PRO A 45 -9.79 -8.28 -29.64
C PRO A 45 -9.08 -7.15 -28.89
N THR A 46 -9.64 -5.95 -28.92
CA THR A 46 -9.09 -4.81 -28.17
C THR A 46 -9.52 -4.87 -26.71
N VAL A 47 -8.66 -4.46 -25.77
CA VAL A 47 -8.99 -4.41 -24.32
C VAL A 47 -10.24 -3.56 -24.05
N CYS A 48 -10.50 -2.53 -24.87
CA CYS A 48 -11.72 -1.72 -24.81
C CYS A 48 -13.01 -2.52 -25.08
N GLN A 49 -12.96 -3.52 -25.97
CA GLN A 49 -14.11 -4.33 -26.36
C GLN A 49 -14.28 -5.50 -25.41
N GLU A 50 -13.19 -6.21 -25.14
CA GLU A 50 -13.16 -7.36 -24.24
C GLU A 50 -12.11 -7.14 -23.15
N PRO A 51 -12.51 -6.56 -22.00
CA PRO A 51 -11.68 -6.54 -20.81
C PRO A 51 -11.29 -7.96 -20.41
N PHE A 52 -10.11 -8.13 -19.83
CA PHE A 52 -9.62 -9.45 -19.43
C PHE A 52 -9.18 -9.46 -17.97
N LYS A 53 -9.26 -10.65 -17.37
CA LYS A 53 -8.77 -10.91 -16.01
C LYS A 53 -7.42 -11.61 -16.10
N SER A 54 -6.44 -11.12 -15.36
CA SER A 54 -5.12 -11.74 -15.21
C SER A 54 -4.65 -11.59 -13.77
N LEU A 55 -4.16 -12.68 -13.17
CA LEU A 55 -3.73 -12.71 -11.76
C LEU A 55 -4.79 -12.10 -10.82
N GLU A 56 -6.03 -12.51 -11.02
CA GLU A 56 -7.21 -12.02 -10.29
C GLU A 56 -7.59 -10.55 -10.50
N ARG A 57 -6.81 -9.83 -11.31
CA ARG A 57 -7.02 -8.41 -11.61
C ARG A 57 -7.72 -8.22 -12.94
N TRP A 58 -8.78 -7.41 -12.94
CA TRP A 58 -9.42 -6.97 -14.17
C TRP A 58 -8.67 -5.80 -14.80
N TYR A 59 -8.44 -5.91 -16.10
CA TYR A 59 -7.80 -4.89 -16.92
C TYR A 59 -8.80 -4.38 -17.95
N ASP A 60 -9.08 -3.09 -17.85
CA ASP A 60 -9.87 -2.31 -18.79
C ASP A 60 -8.95 -1.40 -19.62
N SER A 61 -9.53 -0.69 -20.59
CA SER A 61 -8.79 0.21 -21.47
C SER A 61 -8.13 1.36 -20.72
N SER A 62 -8.66 1.73 -19.55
CA SER A 62 -8.17 2.83 -18.72
C SER A 62 -6.75 2.57 -18.21
N ILE A 63 -6.40 1.32 -17.87
CA ILE A 63 -5.17 0.90 -17.16
C ILE A 63 -4.89 1.73 -15.88
N LYS A 64 -5.85 2.52 -15.41
CA LYS A 64 -5.65 3.34 -14.22
C LYS A 64 -5.63 2.45 -12.98
N ASP A 65 -4.90 2.93 -11.97
CA ASP A 65 -4.79 2.27 -10.67
C ASP A 65 -5.70 2.86 -9.60
N THR A 66 -6.52 3.85 -9.97
CA THR A 66 -7.36 4.61 -9.03
C THR A 66 -8.35 3.73 -8.26
N LYS A 67 -8.85 2.65 -8.88
CA LYS A 67 -9.85 1.77 -8.27
C LYS A 67 -9.26 0.58 -7.49
N ARG A 68 -7.94 0.38 -7.48
CA ARG A 68 -7.32 -0.83 -6.90
C ARG A 68 -7.52 -0.99 -5.42
N GLY A 69 -7.46 0.10 -4.66
CA GLY A 69 -7.73 0.06 -3.24
C GLY A 69 -9.11 -0.52 -2.95
N LEU A 70 -10.13 -0.06 -3.71
CA LEU A 70 -11.50 -0.54 -3.58
C LEU A 70 -11.63 -2.01 -4.01
N GLU A 71 -11.08 -2.37 -5.17
CA GLU A 71 -11.09 -3.76 -5.68
C GLU A 71 -10.42 -4.75 -4.70
N THR A 72 -9.33 -4.33 -4.06
CA THR A 72 -8.61 -5.17 -3.09
C THR A 72 -9.41 -5.36 -1.81
N VAL A 73 -10.11 -4.31 -1.35
CA VAL A 73 -11.01 -4.38 -0.20
C VAL A 73 -12.20 -5.29 -0.51
N GLU A 74 -12.82 -5.16 -1.69
CA GLU A 74 -13.91 -6.05 -2.12
C GLU A 74 -13.47 -7.51 -2.19
N LEU A 75 -12.33 -7.80 -2.83
CA LEU A 75 -11.77 -9.16 -2.89
C LEU A 75 -11.50 -9.74 -1.49
N ALA A 76 -10.97 -8.92 -0.57
CA ALA A 76 -10.75 -9.34 0.81
C ALA A 76 -12.08 -9.64 1.54
N ILE A 77 -13.10 -8.80 1.35
CA ILE A 77 -14.43 -9.01 1.92
C ILE A 77 -15.06 -10.30 1.36
N GLU A 78 -15.04 -10.49 0.05
CA GLU A 78 -15.56 -11.69 -0.60
C GLU A 78 -14.85 -12.96 -0.11
N GLY A 79 -13.51 -12.90 0.01
CA GLY A 79 -12.69 -13.98 0.56
C GLY A 79 -13.06 -14.31 2.00
N LEU A 80 -13.19 -13.31 2.87
CA LEU A 80 -13.60 -13.49 4.27
C LEU A 80 -15.02 -14.06 4.39
N LEU A 81 -15.95 -13.61 3.53
CA LEU A 81 -17.30 -14.16 3.47
C LEU A 81 -17.31 -15.61 3.01
N ALA A 82 -16.50 -15.96 2.00
CA ALA A 82 -16.36 -17.32 1.51
C ALA A 82 -15.79 -18.25 2.60
N ILE A 83 -14.78 -17.78 3.33
CA ILE A 83 -14.22 -18.49 4.49
C ILE A 83 -15.28 -18.71 5.56
N ASN A 84 -16.07 -17.68 5.90
CA ASN A 84 -17.12 -17.79 6.91
C ASN A 84 -18.20 -18.81 6.52
N ARG A 85 -18.56 -18.87 5.22
CA ARG A 85 -19.49 -19.86 4.68
C ARG A 85 -18.94 -21.29 4.69
N CYS A 86 -17.62 -21.47 4.64
CA CYS A 86 -16.98 -22.78 4.50
C CYS A 86 -17.08 -23.65 5.77
N GLY A 87 -17.58 -23.12 6.89
CA GLY A 87 -17.92 -23.92 8.09
C GLY A 87 -16.74 -24.54 8.85
N LEU A 88 -15.51 -24.31 8.38
CA LEU A 88 -14.28 -24.85 8.96
C LEU A 88 -14.08 -24.33 10.40
N GLN A 89 -14.15 -25.24 11.38
CA GLN A 89 -14.06 -24.90 12.80
C GLN A 89 -12.73 -24.21 13.16
N VAL A 90 -11.63 -24.65 12.55
CA VAL A 90 -10.27 -24.08 12.76
C VAL A 90 -10.25 -22.57 12.49
N VAL A 91 -10.95 -22.10 11.46
CA VAL A 91 -10.96 -20.68 11.12
C VAL A 91 -11.80 -19.86 12.11
N LYS A 92 -12.83 -20.46 12.73
CA LYS A 92 -13.59 -19.83 13.82
C LYS A 92 -12.76 -19.71 15.09
N THR A 93 -11.91 -20.70 15.38
CA THR A 93 -11.06 -20.71 16.59
C THR A 93 -9.89 -19.72 16.48
N VAL A 94 -9.35 -19.54 15.27
CA VAL A 94 -8.15 -18.72 15.01
C VAL A 94 -8.51 -17.27 14.63
N GLN A 95 -9.79 -16.85 14.75
CA GLN A 95 -10.21 -15.48 14.43
C GLN A 95 -9.19 -14.47 14.99
N PRO A 96 -8.37 -13.83 14.13
CA PRO A 96 -7.34 -12.95 14.62
C PRO A 96 -8.04 -11.80 15.31
N THR A 97 -7.63 -11.50 16.54
CA THR A 97 -8.14 -10.34 17.27
C THR A 97 -7.64 -9.09 16.57
N ILE A 98 -8.35 -8.69 15.51
CA ILE A 98 -7.98 -7.53 14.71
C ILE A 98 -8.14 -6.34 15.65
N LYS A 99 -7.04 -5.63 15.95
CA LYS A 99 -7.09 -4.35 16.68
C LYS A 99 -7.70 -3.24 15.81
N THR A 100 -8.71 -3.55 14.99
CA THR A 100 -9.47 -2.55 14.26
C THR A 100 -10.36 -1.83 15.26
N GLY A 101 -10.09 -0.55 15.50
CA GLY A 101 -11.09 0.34 16.08
C GLY A 101 -11.16 0.41 17.61
N LYS A 102 -10.05 0.25 18.36
CA LYS A 102 -10.01 0.95 19.66
C LYS A 102 -9.92 2.44 19.37
N LYS A 103 -11.05 3.14 19.52
CA LYS A 103 -11.15 4.61 19.48
C LYS A 103 -9.95 5.21 20.20
N TRP A 104 -9.29 6.15 19.54
CA TRP A 104 -8.08 6.80 20.04
C TRP A 104 -8.29 7.26 21.49
N LYS A 105 -7.57 6.66 22.45
CA LYS A 105 -7.65 7.04 23.86
C LYS A 105 -6.78 8.26 24.07
N VAL A 106 -7.41 9.44 24.04
CA VAL A 106 -6.74 10.75 24.14
C VAL A 106 -5.80 10.82 25.35
N VAL A 107 -6.26 10.35 26.53
CA VAL A 107 -5.46 10.36 27.76
C VAL A 107 -4.17 9.56 27.60
N LYS A 108 -4.28 8.33 27.09
CA LYS A 108 -3.11 7.46 26.88
C LYS A 108 -2.11 8.06 25.90
N ALA A 109 -2.59 8.60 24.78
CA ALA A 109 -1.70 9.22 23.79
C ALA A 109 -0.96 10.45 24.35
N VAL A 110 -1.65 11.25 25.17
CA VAL A 110 -1.03 12.38 25.86
C VAL A 110 0.03 11.91 26.86
N ASP A 111 -0.21 10.83 27.60
CA ASP A 111 0.75 10.31 28.56
C ASP A 111 1.96 9.65 27.87
N ASP A 112 1.73 8.84 26.83
CA ASP A 112 2.79 8.27 25.99
C ASP A 112 3.68 9.38 25.38
N ALA A 113 3.08 10.48 24.90
CA ALA A 113 3.81 11.63 24.38
C ALA A 113 4.66 12.34 25.45
N LYS A 114 4.13 12.52 26.67
CA LYS A 114 4.91 13.07 27.79
C LYS A 114 6.10 12.17 28.15
N GLU A 115 5.91 10.84 28.15
CA GLU A 115 6.99 9.89 28.41
C GLU A 115 8.07 9.95 27.33
N CYS A 116 7.70 10.00 26.05
CA CYS A 116 8.66 10.18 24.96
C CYS A 116 9.45 11.49 25.08
N LEU A 117 8.82 12.60 25.48
CA LEU A 117 9.51 13.87 25.70
C LEU A 117 10.52 13.78 26.86
N LYS A 118 10.18 13.08 27.95
CA LYS A 118 11.12 12.81 29.06
C LYS A 118 12.29 11.92 28.62
N ILE A 119 12.02 10.89 27.82
CA ILE A 119 13.06 10.00 27.31
C ILE A 119 14.02 10.77 26.37
N LYS A 120 13.49 11.62 25.49
CA LYS A 120 14.32 12.51 24.66
C LYS A 120 15.19 13.43 25.51
N GLU A 121 14.67 13.90 26.64
CA GLU A 121 15.44 14.69 27.59
C GLU A 121 16.62 13.94 28.22
N VAL A 122 16.43 12.66 28.55
CA VAL A 122 17.51 11.81 29.08
C VAL A 122 18.53 11.48 27.99
N ILE A 123 18.08 11.15 26.78
CA ILE A 123 18.95 10.78 25.65
C ILE A 123 19.79 11.97 25.17
N GLY A 124 19.29 13.19 25.37
CA GLY A 124 19.95 14.38 24.88
C GLY A 124 19.63 14.65 23.40
N GLN A 125 20.33 15.64 22.84
CA GLN A 125 20.08 16.10 21.47
C GLN A 125 20.47 14.99 20.48
N THR A 126 19.47 14.37 19.86
CA THR A 126 19.69 13.36 18.83
C THR A 126 19.96 14.06 17.50
N GLN A 127 20.99 13.64 16.77
CA GLN A 127 21.27 14.19 15.45
C GLN A 127 20.09 13.92 14.51
N PHE A 128 19.58 14.98 13.92
CA PHE A 128 18.70 14.92 12.77
C PHE A 128 19.41 15.58 11.61
N ASP A 129 19.50 14.87 10.48
CA ASP A 129 20.11 15.36 9.23
C ASP A 129 21.64 15.64 9.34
N HIS A 130 22.27 16.09 8.25
CA HIS A 130 23.70 16.37 8.17
C HIS A 130 24.15 17.65 8.92
N LYS A 131 23.36 18.15 9.87
CA LYS A 131 23.57 19.46 10.52
C LYS A 131 24.58 19.47 11.68
N GLY A 132 25.14 18.31 12.04
CA GLY A 132 26.16 18.19 13.08
C GLY A 132 25.63 18.30 14.52
N ILE A 133 26.49 17.96 15.49
CA ILE A 133 26.19 18.08 16.93
C ILE A 133 26.13 19.57 17.32
N GLY A 134 25.06 19.99 18.01
CA GLY A 134 24.94 21.35 18.56
C GLY A 134 24.25 22.39 17.67
N SER A 135 23.73 22.00 16.50
CA SER A 135 23.04 22.93 15.59
C SER A 135 21.63 23.35 16.06
N SER A 136 21.04 22.65 17.03
CA SER A 136 19.66 22.89 17.50
C SER A 136 19.66 23.44 18.93
N THR A 137 18.94 24.54 19.16
CA THR A 137 18.61 25.05 20.49
C THR A 137 17.20 24.61 20.88
N GLU A 138 17.02 23.31 21.09
CA GLU A 138 15.76 22.76 21.58
C GLU A 138 15.59 23.00 23.09
N LYS A 139 14.40 23.44 23.49
CA LYS A 139 14.00 23.53 24.90
C LYS A 139 13.57 22.16 25.41
N TRP A 140 14.04 21.79 26.59
CA TRP A 140 13.73 20.55 27.27
C TRP A 140 12.35 20.54 27.94
N TRP A 141 11.75 19.37 28.09
CA TRP A 141 10.44 19.20 28.73
C TRP A 141 10.41 19.73 30.17
N SER A 142 11.47 19.51 30.95
CA SER A 142 11.60 20.05 32.31
C SER A 142 11.61 21.59 32.35
N LYS A 143 12.17 22.24 31.32
CA LYS A 143 12.35 23.69 31.23
C LYS A 143 11.20 24.43 30.54
N ALA A 144 10.25 23.71 29.96
CA ALA A 144 9.09 24.27 29.29
C ALA A 144 7.96 24.58 30.29
N GLU A 145 7.21 25.66 30.05
CA GLU A 145 6.08 26.06 30.91
C GLU A 145 4.78 26.30 30.12
N GLY A 146 3.65 25.98 30.77
CA GLY A 146 2.31 26.34 30.30
C GLY A 146 1.98 25.93 28.87
N LYS A 147 1.92 26.92 27.96
CA LYS A 147 1.58 26.72 26.54
C LYS A 147 2.64 25.87 25.82
N GLU A 148 3.91 26.05 26.14
CA GLU A 148 5.02 25.37 25.48
C GLU A 148 4.94 23.85 25.68
N LYS A 149 4.62 23.40 26.90
CA LYS A 149 4.39 21.97 27.18
C LYS A 149 3.26 21.38 26.35
N ARG A 150 2.19 22.15 26.12
CA ARG A 150 1.08 21.69 25.28
C ARG A 150 1.52 21.59 23.82
N ASP A 151 2.24 22.58 23.31
CA ASP A 151 2.73 22.59 21.93
C ASP A 151 3.72 21.43 21.67
N MET A 152 4.60 21.11 22.63
CA MET A 152 5.50 19.96 22.55
C MET A 152 4.74 18.62 22.50
N VAL A 153 3.70 18.44 23.33
CA VAL A 153 2.88 17.23 23.33
C VAL A 153 2.06 17.11 22.03
N ILE A 154 1.59 18.22 21.47
CA ILE A 154 0.85 18.24 20.20
C ILE A 154 1.79 17.86 19.05
N ASN A 155 2.99 18.42 19.00
CA ASN A 155 3.98 18.10 17.98
C ASN A 155 4.44 16.64 18.07
N GLU A 156 4.66 16.13 19.28
CA GLU A 156 5.03 14.72 19.49
C GLU A 156 3.92 13.78 19.01
N ASN A 157 2.66 14.05 19.41
CA ASN A 157 1.51 13.29 18.95
C ASN A 157 1.31 13.35 17.43
N SER A 158 1.67 14.48 16.80
CA SER A 158 1.60 14.65 15.35
C SER A 158 2.69 13.83 14.64
N SER A 159 3.89 13.79 15.21
CA SER A 159 5.02 12.98 14.70
C SER A 159 4.73 11.48 14.79
N MET A 160 4.17 11.01 15.91
CA MET A 160 3.80 9.61 16.13
C MET A 160 2.74 9.10 15.14
N LYS A 161 1.89 9.99 14.61
CA LYS A 161 0.85 9.66 13.64
C LYS A 161 1.31 9.61 12.19
N SER A 162 2.49 10.15 11.89
CA SER A 162 3.08 10.04 10.55
C SER A 162 3.38 8.57 10.22
N PRO A 163 3.24 8.11 8.96
CA PRO A 163 3.53 6.72 8.55
C PRO A 163 4.93 6.24 8.99
N GLU A 164 5.89 7.16 9.13
CA GLU A 164 7.26 6.86 9.58
C GLU A 164 7.35 6.51 11.08
N GLY A 165 6.44 7.02 11.91
CA GLY A 165 6.38 6.73 13.36
C GLY A 165 5.92 5.29 13.66
N PHE A 166 5.01 4.77 12.84
CA PHE A 166 4.53 3.39 12.94
C PHE A 166 5.67 2.36 12.79
N ARG A 167 6.68 2.67 11.95
CA ARG A 167 7.85 1.81 11.71
C ARG A 167 8.76 1.64 12.93
N LYS A 168 8.74 2.60 13.87
CA LYS A 168 9.56 2.54 15.09
C LYS A 168 8.90 1.69 16.18
N GLN A 169 7.58 1.76 16.33
CA GLN A 169 6.83 1.00 17.34
C GLN A 169 6.77 -0.52 17.05
N SER A 170 6.80 -0.91 15.77
CA SER A 170 6.86 -2.32 15.37
C SER A 170 8.20 -2.99 15.68
N ARG A 171 9.29 -2.24 15.89
CA ARG A 171 10.62 -2.80 16.20
C ARG A 171 10.84 -3.06 17.69
N THR A 172 10.28 -2.24 18.57
CA THR A 172 10.44 -2.41 20.04
C THR A 172 9.55 -3.52 20.62
N SER A 173 8.49 -3.91 19.91
CA SER A 173 7.58 -4.97 20.37
C SER A 173 8.14 -6.38 20.13
N THR A 174 9.18 -6.52 19.30
CA THR A 174 9.84 -7.80 18.98
C THR A 174 11.05 -8.11 19.87
N GLU A 175 11.50 -7.17 20.71
CA GLU A 175 12.71 -7.31 21.55
C GLU A 175 12.41 -7.60 23.03
N THR A 176 11.16 -7.88 23.42
CA THR A 176 10.78 -8.20 24.82
C THR A 176 10.14 -9.58 24.99
N MET A 177 10.45 -10.51 24.10
CA MET A 177 10.16 -11.94 24.28
C MET A 177 11.47 -12.73 24.18
N ASP A 178 12.33 -12.56 25.18
CA ASP A 178 13.38 -13.50 25.59
C ASP A 178 13.57 -13.39 27.11
#